data_AF-A0A3C2BTB2-F1
#
_entry.id   AF-A0A3C2BTB2-F1
#
_cell.length_a   1.000
_cell.length_b   1.000
_cell.length_c   1.000
_cell.angle_alpha   90.00
_cell.angle_beta   90.00
_cell.angle_gamma   90.00
#
_symmetry.space_group_name_H-M   'P 1'
#
loop_
_entity.id
_entity.type
_entity.pdbx_description
1 polymer ?
#
loop_
_entity_poly.entity_id
_entity_poly.type
_entity_poly.pdbx_seq_one_letter_code
_entity_poly.pdbx_strand_id
1 'polypeptide(L)'
;MTADRTADIRSTRTTAAPALEFLPGRWIGNWDAENKEQWQATGRTIARRNLNWSIFAEFLGFVVWQLWSIVVVQLPAAGFTFTTSEIFWLISMPSLVGATLRIPYTFMVPRFGGRNWTIVSALLLLIPSIGLGLCVANPGTPFGVMLFVAALAGFGGGNFASSMANITFFYPAREKGWALGLNAA
;
A
#
# COMPACT_ATOMS: atom_id res chain seq x y z
N MET A 1 -12.29 -70.82 20.26
CA MET A 1 -12.92 -70.48 18.96
C MET A 1 -13.16 -68.97 18.99
N THR A 2 -12.58 -68.29 18.01
CA THR A 2 -12.29 -66.86 17.86
C THR A 2 -13.44 -65.89 18.15
N ALA A 3 -13.19 -64.88 18.99
CA ALA A 3 -14.01 -63.68 19.10
C ALA A 3 -13.63 -62.71 17.98
N ASP A 4 -14.61 -62.36 17.16
CA ASP A 4 -14.54 -61.40 16.06
C ASP A 4 -14.30 -59.99 16.61
N ARG A 5 -13.11 -59.43 16.34
CA ARG A 5 -12.79 -58.01 16.51
C ARG A 5 -12.58 -57.40 15.14
N THR A 6 -13.67 -57.22 14.42
CA THR A 6 -13.73 -56.27 13.31
C THR A 6 -13.85 -54.86 13.91
N ALA A 7 -12.69 -54.26 14.20
CA ALA A 7 -12.61 -52.86 14.60
C ALA A 7 -12.98 -51.98 13.40
N ASP A 8 -14.11 -51.28 13.54
CA ASP A 8 -14.64 -50.23 12.68
C ASP A 8 -13.55 -49.21 12.33
N ILE A 9 -13.08 -49.26 11.08
CA ILE A 9 -12.17 -48.27 10.51
C ILE A 9 -13.00 -47.00 10.31
N ARG A 10 -13.01 -46.13 11.33
CA ARG A 10 -13.46 -44.74 11.16
C ARG A 10 -12.69 -44.15 9.99
N SER A 11 -13.38 -44.01 8.87
CA SER A 11 -12.97 -43.18 7.74
C SER A 11 -12.72 -41.78 8.28
N THR A 12 -11.44 -41.44 8.51
CA THR A 12 -11.00 -40.08 8.70
C THR A 12 -11.33 -39.37 7.39
N ARG A 13 -12.49 -38.72 7.32
CA ARG A 13 -12.74 -37.73 6.27
C ARG A 13 -11.67 -36.67 6.45
N THR A 14 -10.61 -36.75 5.66
CA THR A 14 -9.74 -35.61 5.39
C THR A 14 -10.68 -34.54 4.85
N THR A 15 -11.08 -33.60 5.69
CA THR A 15 -11.87 -32.45 5.27
C THR A 15 -10.99 -31.74 4.26
N ALA A 16 -11.31 -31.89 2.96
CA ALA A 16 -10.59 -31.19 1.91
C ALA A 16 -10.56 -29.70 2.26
N ALA A 17 -9.40 -29.07 2.12
CA ALA A 17 -9.27 -27.64 2.37
C ALA A 17 -10.37 -26.89 1.60
N PRO A 18 -11.04 -25.91 2.21
CA PRO A 18 -12.17 -25.25 1.58
C PRO A 18 -11.73 -24.66 0.23
N ALA A 19 -12.57 -24.85 -0.79
CA ALA A 19 -12.32 -24.29 -2.11
C ALA A 19 -12.38 -22.76 -2.06
N LEU A 20 -11.62 -22.13 -2.95
CA LEU A 20 -11.62 -20.69 -3.14
C LEU A 20 -13.05 -20.20 -3.45
N GLU A 21 -13.52 -19.21 -2.71
CA GLU A 21 -14.89 -18.68 -2.84
C GLU A 21 -14.86 -17.24 -3.38
N PHE A 22 -15.68 -16.96 -4.40
CA PHE A 22 -15.84 -15.61 -4.94
C PHE A 22 -17.15 -15.00 -4.45
N LEU A 23 -17.02 -13.99 -3.60
CA LEU A 23 -18.13 -13.30 -2.96
C LEU A 23 -18.57 -12.07 -3.79
N PRO A 24 -19.82 -11.57 -3.60
CA PRO A 24 -20.29 -10.35 -4.25
C PRO A 24 -19.32 -9.18 -4.07
N GLY A 25 -19.22 -8.29 -5.07
CA GLY A 25 -18.28 -7.16 -5.01
C GLY A 25 -16.81 -7.54 -5.19
N ARG A 26 -16.52 -8.73 -5.76
CA ARG A 26 -15.16 -9.27 -6.00
C ARG A 26 -14.35 -9.52 -4.72
N TRP A 27 -15.01 -9.81 -3.62
CA TRP A 27 -14.36 -10.28 -2.39
C TRP A 27 -13.99 -11.76 -2.54
N ILE A 28 -12.95 -12.20 -1.83
CA ILE A 28 -12.43 -13.57 -1.90
C ILE A 28 -12.55 -14.19 -0.51
N GLY A 29 -13.28 -15.29 -0.41
CA GLY A 29 -13.38 -16.15 0.76
C GLY A 29 -12.47 -17.38 0.64
N ASN A 30 -12.15 -18.00 1.78
CA ASN A 30 -11.33 -19.22 1.87
C ASN A 30 -9.97 -19.13 1.16
N TRP A 31 -9.39 -17.93 1.09
CA TRP A 31 -8.08 -17.70 0.51
C TRP A 31 -6.98 -18.33 1.36
N ASP A 32 -6.20 -19.24 0.77
CA ASP A 32 -4.98 -19.77 1.35
C ASP A 32 -3.85 -19.75 0.31
N ALA A 33 -2.89 -18.84 0.50
CA ALA A 33 -1.76 -18.70 -0.40
C ALA A 33 -0.80 -19.91 -0.38
N GLU A 34 -0.78 -20.68 0.72
CA GLU A 34 0.07 -21.87 0.88
C GLU A 34 -0.55 -23.12 0.24
N ASN A 35 -1.87 -23.12 0.01
CA ASN A 35 -2.55 -24.19 -0.70
C ASN A 35 -2.10 -24.23 -2.17
N LYS A 36 -1.36 -25.29 -2.54
CA LYS A 36 -0.79 -25.46 -3.88
C LYS A 36 -1.86 -25.55 -4.97
N GLU A 37 -2.99 -26.19 -4.71
CA GLU A 37 -4.07 -26.34 -5.69
C GLU A 37 -4.71 -24.99 -5.97
N GLN A 38 -5.07 -24.23 -4.93
CA GLN A 38 -5.59 -22.87 -5.09
C GLN A 38 -4.58 -21.97 -5.81
N TRP A 39 -3.29 -22.04 -5.43
CA TRP A 39 -2.23 -21.23 -6.02
C TRP A 39 -2.05 -21.48 -7.51
N GLN A 40 -1.98 -22.74 -7.93
CA GLN A 40 -1.75 -23.11 -9.33
C GLN A 40 -2.99 -22.89 -10.19
N ALA A 41 -4.20 -23.10 -9.64
CA ALA A 41 -5.43 -22.91 -10.39
C ALA A 41 -5.70 -21.43 -10.70
N THR A 42 -5.67 -20.55 -9.70
CA THR A 42 -6.05 -19.13 -9.90
C THR A 42 -5.30 -18.17 -8.97
N GLY A 43 -4.80 -18.64 -7.83
CA GLY A 43 -4.19 -17.79 -6.80
C GLY A 43 -3.02 -16.96 -7.32
N ARG A 44 -2.12 -17.55 -8.11
CA ARG A 44 -0.98 -16.84 -8.69
C ARG A 44 -1.39 -15.66 -9.56
N THR A 45 -2.46 -15.80 -10.34
CA THR A 45 -2.99 -14.74 -11.23
C THR A 45 -3.61 -13.62 -10.41
N ILE A 46 -4.35 -13.96 -9.35
CA ILE A 46 -4.94 -12.97 -8.42
C ILE A 46 -3.83 -12.19 -7.72
N ALA A 47 -2.81 -12.88 -7.19
CA ALA A 47 -1.69 -12.27 -6.51
C ALA A 47 -0.93 -11.29 -7.42
N ARG A 48 -0.58 -11.71 -8.64
CA ARG A 48 0.10 -10.85 -9.64
C ARG A 48 -0.72 -9.62 -10.02
N ARG A 49 -2.03 -9.77 -10.21
CA ARG A 49 -2.90 -8.63 -10.52
C ARG A 49 -2.88 -7.61 -9.37
N ASN A 50 -2.97 -8.06 -8.13
CA ASN A 50 -2.91 -7.17 -6.97
C ASN A 50 -1.51 -6.53 -6.83
N LEU A 51 -0.44 -7.29 -7.07
CA LEU A 51 0.94 -6.79 -7.04
C LEU A 51 1.15 -5.66 -8.06
N ASN A 52 0.71 -5.81 -9.30
CA ASN A 52 0.87 -4.78 -10.32
C ASN A 52 0.19 -3.46 -9.93
N TRP A 53 -1.04 -3.53 -9.38
CA TRP A 53 -1.75 -2.35 -8.90
C TRP A 53 -1.11 -1.75 -7.65
N SER A 54 -0.55 -2.60 -6.78
CA SER A 54 0.18 -2.16 -5.59
C SER A 54 1.45 -1.40 -5.96
N ILE A 55 2.26 -1.94 -6.88
CA ILE A 55 3.46 -1.28 -7.43
C ILE A 55 3.09 0.07 -8.04
N PHE A 56 2.03 0.11 -8.86
CA PHE A 56 1.60 1.36 -9.49
C PHE A 56 1.19 2.42 -8.47
N ALA A 57 0.37 2.06 -7.49
CA ALA A 57 -0.06 2.99 -6.44
C ALA A 57 1.10 3.43 -5.53
N GLU A 58 2.05 2.52 -5.26
CA GLU A 58 3.26 2.79 -4.49
C GLU A 58 4.18 3.77 -5.23
N PHE A 59 4.41 3.52 -6.52
CA PHE A 59 5.16 4.41 -7.40
C PHE A 59 4.59 5.83 -7.39
N LEU A 60 3.26 5.99 -7.52
CA LEU A 60 2.63 7.31 -7.40
C LEU A 60 2.87 7.95 -6.02
N GLY A 61 2.80 7.15 -4.95
CA GLY A 61 3.11 7.60 -3.59
C GLY A 61 4.53 8.16 -3.47
N PHE A 62 5.52 7.42 -3.98
CA PHE A 62 6.91 7.86 -4.02
C PHE A 62 7.12 9.11 -4.87
N VAL A 63 6.51 9.19 -6.05
CA VAL A 63 6.59 10.38 -6.90
C VAL A 63 6.08 11.61 -6.15
N VAL A 64 4.87 11.55 -5.59
CA VAL A 64 4.26 12.69 -4.88
C VAL A 64 5.05 13.10 -3.65
N TRP A 65 5.60 12.13 -2.92
CA TRP A 65 6.49 12.40 -1.80
C TRP A 65 7.80 13.08 -2.25
N GLN A 66 8.49 12.52 -3.25
CA GLN A 66 9.82 13.00 -3.66
C GLN A 66 9.79 14.28 -4.52
N LEU A 67 8.64 14.62 -5.12
CA LEU A 67 8.48 15.87 -5.88
C LEU A 67 8.88 17.11 -5.07
N TRP A 68 8.65 17.10 -3.76
CA TRP A 68 8.99 18.22 -2.88
C TRP A 68 10.50 18.48 -2.79
N SER A 69 11.34 17.44 -2.80
CA SER A 69 12.80 17.56 -2.82
C SER A 69 13.32 18.28 -4.07
N ILE A 70 12.57 18.23 -5.17
CA ILE A 70 12.93 18.86 -6.45
C ILE A 70 12.33 20.27 -6.53
N VAL A 71 11.02 20.40 -6.30
CA VAL A 71 10.29 21.66 -6.50
C VAL A 71 10.71 22.72 -5.51
N VAL A 72 10.91 22.36 -4.23
CA VAL A 72 11.24 23.32 -3.18
C VAL A 72 12.56 24.05 -3.45
N VAL A 73 13.54 23.34 -4.02
CA VAL A 73 14.85 23.91 -4.38
C VAL A 73 14.72 24.97 -5.48
N GLN A 74 13.70 24.87 -6.32
CA GLN A 74 13.45 25.80 -7.43
C GLN A 74 12.55 26.98 -7.05
N LEU A 75 11.97 27.00 -5.84
CA LEU A 75 11.09 28.08 -5.41
C LEU A 75 11.75 29.48 -5.46
N PRO A 76 13.03 29.67 -5.07
CA PRO A 76 13.68 30.98 -5.21
C PRO A 76 13.74 31.47 -6.65
N ALA A 77 14.03 30.58 -7.61
CA ALA A 77 14.04 30.91 -9.04
C ALA A 77 12.63 31.24 -9.57
N ALA A 78 11.59 30.73 -8.92
CA ALA A 78 10.18 31.05 -9.21
C ALA A 78 9.68 32.31 -8.48
N GLY A 79 10.54 33.04 -7.75
CA GLY A 79 10.20 34.31 -7.10
C GLY A 79 9.72 34.20 -5.65
N PHE A 80 9.78 33.02 -5.03
CA PHE A 80 9.49 32.86 -3.60
C PHE A 80 10.67 33.34 -2.75
N THR A 81 10.37 34.03 -1.65
CA THR A 81 11.38 34.58 -0.73
C THR A 81 11.40 33.86 0.61
N PHE A 82 11.32 32.53 0.60
CA PHE A 82 11.49 31.72 1.81
C PHE A 82 12.95 31.70 2.25
N THR A 83 13.16 31.69 3.57
CA THR A 83 14.46 31.50 4.17
C THR A 83 14.99 30.09 3.90
N THR A 84 16.30 29.90 3.99
CA THR A 84 16.93 28.57 3.88
C THR A 84 16.32 27.57 4.86
N SER A 85 16.05 28.00 6.10
CA SER A 85 15.42 27.16 7.12
C SER A 85 14.03 26.69 6.72
N GLU A 86 13.21 27.58 6.14
CA GLU A 86 11.86 27.25 5.65
C GLU A 86 11.93 26.26 4.47
N ILE A 87 12.87 26.44 3.54
CA ILE A 87 13.14 25.50 2.44
C ILE A 87 13.47 24.09 3.00
N PHE A 88 14.34 23.99 4.01
CA PHE A 88 14.65 22.69 4.65
C PHE A 88 13.44 22.07 5.35
N TRP A 89 12.58 22.88 5.96
CA TRP A 89 11.32 22.40 6.52
C TRP A 89 10.40 21.84 5.44
N LEU A 90 10.24 22.52 4.30
CA LEU A 90 9.41 22.03 3.20
C LEU A 90 9.93 20.70 2.61
N ILE A 91 11.25 20.50 2.57
CA ILE A 91 11.87 19.24 2.10
C ILE A 91 11.65 18.11 3.12
N SER A 92 11.81 18.38 4.41
CA SER A 92 11.79 17.36 5.46
C SER A 92 10.38 16.99 5.96
N MET A 93 9.42 17.92 5.87
CA MET A 93 8.06 17.74 6.38
C MET A 93 7.31 16.55 5.76
N PRO A 94 7.34 16.31 4.43
CA PRO A 94 6.71 15.12 3.84
C PRO A 94 7.23 13.81 4.45
N SER A 95 8.54 13.72 4.70
CA SER A 95 9.18 12.53 5.27
C SER A 95 8.79 12.32 6.75
N LEU A 96 8.72 13.40 7.53
CA LEU A 96 8.28 13.35 8.92
C LEU A 96 6.84 12.84 9.03
N VAL A 97 5.93 13.42 8.25
CA VAL A 97 4.52 13.04 8.26
C VAL A 97 4.35 11.63 7.67
N GLY A 98 5.03 11.31 6.58
CA GLY A 98 5.00 9.98 5.98
C GLY A 98 5.45 8.89 6.95
N ALA A 99 6.57 9.08 7.65
CA ALA A 99 7.04 8.14 8.67
C ALA A 99 6.01 7.95 9.79
N THR A 100 5.37 9.03 10.23
CA THR A 100 4.32 8.99 11.26
C THR A 100 3.08 8.23 10.76
N LEU A 101 2.65 8.48 9.52
CA LEU A 101 1.46 7.87 8.92
C LEU A 101 1.61 6.37 8.61
N ARG A 102 2.84 5.84 8.52
CA ARG A 102 3.06 4.39 8.36
C ARG A 102 2.36 3.55 9.43
N ILE A 103 2.31 4.05 10.67
CA ILE A 103 1.66 3.36 11.78
C ILE A 103 0.15 3.20 11.52
N PRO A 104 -0.67 4.27 11.38
CA PRO A 104 -2.09 4.12 11.11
C PRO A 104 -2.37 3.39 9.79
N TYR A 105 -1.58 3.63 8.73
CA TYR A 105 -1.79 3.02 7.42
C TYR A 105 -1.70 1.49 7.44
N THR A 106 -0.84 0.92 8.29
CA THR A 106 -0.72 -0.54 8.47
C THR A 106 -2.05 -1.17 8.89
N PHE A 107 -2.86 -0.47 9.69
CA PHE A 107 -4.13 -0.98 10.20
C PHE A 107 -5.31 -0.75 9.24
N MET A 108 -5.15 0.06 8.20
CA MET A 108 -6.25 0.38 7.29
C MET A 108 -6.58 -0.76 6.33
N VAL A 109 -5.56 -1.53 5.92
CA VAL A 109 -5.74 -2.72 5.06
C VAL A 109 -6.66 -3.76 5.68
N PRO A 110 -6.43 -4.26 6.92
CA PRO A 110 -7.33 -5.23 7.54
C PRO A 110 -8.72 -4.63 7.83
N ARG A 111 -8.83 -3.31 8.02
CA ARG A 111 -10.10 -2.65 8.36
C ARG A 111 -11.01 -2.40 7.15
N PHE A 112 -10.43 -2.06 6.00
CA PHE A 112 -11.16 -1.63 4.79
C PHE A 112 -10.98 -2.56 3.59
N GLY A 113 -10.05 -3.52 3.70
CA GLY A 113 -9.61 -4.40 2.62
C GLY A 113 -8.59 -3.73 1.70
N GLY A 114 -7.67 -4.54 1.19
CA GLY A 114 -6.57 -4.10 0.32
C GLY A 114 -7.02 -3.24 -0.85
N ARG A 115 -7.96 -3.74 -1.66
CA ARG A 115 -8.44 -3.03 -2.86
C ARG A 115 -8.95 -1.63 -2.54
N ASN A 116 -9.88 -1.53 -1.58
CA ASN A 116 -10.55 -0.26 -1.30
C ASN A 116 -9.56 0.73 -0.67
N TRP A 117 -8.72 0.26 0.25
CA TRP A 117 -7.71 1.12 0.86
C TRP A 117 -6.68 1.62 -0.14
N THR A 118 -6.15 0.76 -1.03
CA THR A 118 -5.22 1.18 -2.09
C THR A 118 -5.84 2.25 -3.00
N ILE A 119 -7.13 2.13 -3.35
CA ILE A 119 -7.81 3.16 -4.15
C ILE A 119 -7.91 4.47 -3.37
N VAL A 120 -8.37 4.42 -2.12
CA VAL A 120 -8.50 5.62 -1.27
C VAL A 120 -7.14 6.30 -1.07
N SER A 121 -6.12 5.54 -0.72
CA SER A 121 -4.79 6.06 -0.41
C SER A 121 -4.09 6.62 -1.67
N ALA A 122 -4.35 6.05 -2.85
CA ALA A 122 -3.90 6.62 -4.12
C ALA A 122 -4.65 7.93 -4.47
N LEU A 123 -5.97 7.97 -4.26
CA LEU A 123 -6.77 9.19 -4.51
C LEU A 123 -6.40 10.34 -3.56
N LEU A 124 -6.03 10.05 -2.31
CA LEU A 124 -5.54 11.04 -1.36
C LEU A 124 -4.31 11.80 -1.87
N LEU A 125 -3.51 11.21 -2.76
CA LEU A 125 -2.33 11.87 -3.36
C LEU A 125 -2.71 13.03 -4.27
N LEU A 126 -3.93 13.07 -4.80
CA LEU A 126 -4.40 14.21 -5.61
C LEU A 126 -4.42 15.50 -4.81
N ILE A 127 -4.67 15.43 -3.50
CA ILE A 127 -4.73 16.60 -2.62
C ILE A 127 -3.39 17.34 -2.58
N PRO A 128 -2.26 16.72 -2.17
CA PRO A 128 -0.96 17.39 -2.19
C PRO A 128 -0.47 17.70 -3.60
N SER A 129 -0.80 16.89 -4.63
CA SER A 129 -0.38 17.19 -6.00
C SER A 129 -1.05 18.44 -6.56
N ILE A 130 -2.38 18.56 -6.40
CA ILE A 130 -3.13 19.75 -6.82
C ILE A 130 -2.72 20.94 -5.96
N GLY A 131 -2.64 20.75 -4.64
CA GLY A 131 -2.22 21.79 -3.71
C GLY A 131 -0.85 22.36 -4.06
N LEU A 132 0.12 21.51 -4.40
CA LEU A 132 1.45 21.96 -4.83
C LEU A 132 1.34 22.85 -6.07
N GLY A 133 0.62 22.41 -7.10
CA GLY A 133 0.41 23.18 -8.33
C GLY A 133 -0.22 24.56 -8.08
N LEU A 134 -1.21 24.63 -7.18
CA LEU A 134 -1.85 25.90 -6.80
C LEU A 134 -0.90 26.80 -6.00
N CYS A 135 -0.15 26.25 -5.05
CA CYS A 135 0.78 27.02 -4.22
C CYS A 135 1.93 27.60 -5.05
N VAL A 136 2.53 26.82 -5.96
CA VAL A 136 3.68 27.29 -6.76
C VAL A 136 3.28 28.26 -7.86
N ALA A 137 2.01 28.31 -8.25
CA ALA A 137 1.49 29.27 -9.21
C ALA A 137 1.43 30.72 -8.66
N ASN A 138 1.57 30.91 -7.35
CA ASN A 138 1.56 32.22 -6.70
C ASN A 138 2.76 32.38 -5.75
N PRO A 139 3.78 33.18 -6.11
CA PRO A 139 4.93 33.49 -5.25
C PRO A 139 4.57 34.13 -3.90
N GLY A 140 3.38 34.72 -3.79
CA GLY A 140 2.84 35.25 -2.54
C GLY A 140 2.24 34.21 -1.59
N THR A 141 2.28 32.91 -1.92
CA THR A 141 1.76 31.85 -1.04
C THR A 141 2.52 31.85 0.29
N PRO A 142 1.84 32.02 1.44
CA PRO A 142 2.51 32.05 2.74
C PRO A 142 3.20 30.72 3.09
N PHE A 143 4.32 30.79 3.83
CA PHE A 143 5.09 29.60 4.23
C PHE A 143 4.22 28.56 4.94
N GLY A 144 3.34 28.96 5.87
CA GLY A 144 2.47 28.02 6.60
C GLY A 144 1.53 27.24 5.69
N VAL A 145 1.02 27.85 4.60
CA VAL A 145 0.19 27.17 3.61
C VAL A 145 1.03 26.17 2.82
N MET A 146 2.21 26.59 2.34
CA MET A 146 3.14 25.71 1.63
C MET A 146 3.55 24.51 2.51
N LEU A 147 3.86 24.73 3.79
CA LEU A 147 4.24 23.70 4.75
C LEU A 147 3.10 22.73 5.04
N PHE A 148 1.87 23.22 5.14
CA PHE A 148 0.69 22.36 5.31
C PHE A 148 0.50 21.45 4.09
N VAL A 149 0.61 21.97 2.87
CA VAL A 149 0.53 21.14 1.66
C VAL A 149 1.70 20.15 1.58
N ALA A 150 2.91 20.55 2.00
CA ALA A 150 4.07 19.67 2.11
C ALA A 150 3.80 18.51 3.06
N ALA A 151 3.21 18.78 4.22
CA ALA A 151 2.82 17.76 5.18
C ALA A 151 1.85 16.74 4.57
N LEU A 152 0.87 17.17 3.77
CA LEU A 152 -0.07 16.28 3.09
C LEU A 152 0.61 15.36 2.07
N ALA A 153 1.74 15.75 1.47
CA ALA A 153 2.52 14.86 0.60
C ALA A 153 3.08 13.63 1.35
N GLY A 154 3.12 13.69 2.69
CA GLY A 154 3.41 12.53 3.54
C GLY A 154 2.44 11.37 3.37
N PHE A 155 1.23 11.57 2.82
CA PHE A 155 0.35 10.46 2.42
C PHE A 155 1.05 9.48 1.47
N GLY A 156 1.92 9.98 0.59
CA GLY A 156 2.75 9.15 -0.28
C GLY A 156 3.69 8.22 0.49
N GLY A 157 4.33 8.71 1.56
CA GLY A 157 5.19 7.91 2.42
C GLY A 157 4.45 6.90 3.31
N GLY A 158 3.16 7.15 3.59
CA GLY A 158 2.27 6.24 4.30
C GLY A 158 1.83 5.04 3.45
N ASN A 159 1.63 5.24 2.14
CA ASN A 159 1.20 4.18 1.21
C ASN A 159 2.08 2.93 1.30
N PHE A 160 3.40 3.12 1.39
CA PHE A 160 4.40 2.05 1.56
C PHE A 160 4.03 1.02 2.62
N ALA A 161 3.67 1.47 3.83
CA ALA A 161 3.37 0.55 4.93
C ALA A 161 2.12 -0.29 4.64
N SER A 162 1.06 0.34 4.12
CA SER A 162 -0.16 -0.37 3.75
C SER A 162 0.02 -1.29 2.53
N SER A 163 0.82 -0.87 1.55
CA SER A 163 1.14 -1.63 0.33
C SER A 163 1.86 -2.94 0.69
N MET A 164 2.90 -2.85 1.53
CA MET A 164 3.66 -4.00 1.99
C MET A 164 2.83 -4.94 2.89
N ALA A 165 2.01 -4.39 3.78
CA ALA A 165 1.09 -5.17 4.60
C ALA A 165 0.09 -5.93 3.72
N ASN A 166 -0.47 -5.28 2.70
CA ASN A 166 -1.45 -5.87 1.80
C ASN A 166 -0.88 -7.02 0.95
N ILE A 167 0.26 -6.80 0.29
CA ILE A 167 0.87 -7.81 -0.60
C ILE A 167 1.33 -9.06 0.15
N THR A 168 1.70 -8.92 1.41
CA THR A 168 2.07 -10.05 2.28
C THR A 168 0.95 -11.11 2.40
N PHE A 169 -0.33 -10.72 2.30
CA PHE A 169 -1.47 -11.66 2.35
C PHE A 169 -1.69 -12.44 1.04
N PHE A 170 -1.19 -11.92 -0.09
CA PHE A 170 -1.44 -12.51 -1.41
C PHE A 170 -0.39 -13.54 -1.84
N TYR A 171 0.77 -13.60 -1.19
CA TYR A 171 1.88 -14.45 -1.63
C TYR A 171 2.25 -15.51 -0.59
N PRO A 172 2.50 -16.76 -1.01
CA PRO A 172 3.06 -17.78 -0.13
C PRO A 172 4.48 -17.42 0.30
N ALA A 173 4.93 -17.97 1.42
CA ALA A 173 6.22 -17.67 2.03
C ALA A 173 7.39 -17.75 1.02
N ARG A 174 7.38 -18.76 0.14
CA ARG A 174 8.41 -18.98 -0.89
C ARG A 174 8.49 -17.89 -1.99
N GLU A 175 7.43 -17.15 -2.26
CA GLU A 175 7.41 -16.05 -3.26
C GLU A 175 7.29 -14.66 -2.62
N LYS A 176 7.06 -14.60 -1.30
CA LYS A 176 6.81 -13.36 -0.56
C LYS A 176 7.98 -12.39 -0.61
N GLY A 177 9.22 -12.87 -0.45
CA GLY A 177 10.41 -12.01 -0.53
C GLY A 177 10.56 -11.35 -1.91
N TRP A 178 10.33 -12.09 -3.00
CA TRP A 178 10.34 -11.55 -4.35
C TRP A 178 9.23 -10.52 -4.57
N ALA A 179 8.01 -10.82 -4.13
CA ALA A 179 6.86 -9.92 -4.28
C ALA A 179 7.06 -8.61 -3.50
N LEU A 180 7.54 -8.69 -2.25
CA LEU A 180 7.85 -7.53 -1.43
C LEU A 180 9.02 -6.72 -2.00
N GLY A 181 10.04 -7.39 -2.52
CA GLY A 181 11.16 -6.74 -3.22
C GLY A 181 10.69 -5.96 -4.43
N LEU A 182 9.85 -6.55 -5.29
CA LEU A 182 9.32 -5.87 -6.47
C LEU A 182 8.35 -4.73 -6.10
N ASN A 183 7.59 -4.88 -5.02
CA ASN A 183 6.66 -3.86 -4.55
C ASN A 183 7.36 -2.64 -3.92
N ALA A 184 8.57 -2.83 -3.40
CA ALA A 184 9.36 -1.79 -2.75
C ALA A 184 10.48 -1.21 -3.62
N ALA A 185 10.69 -1.76 -4.83
CA ALA A 185 11.70 -1.32 -5.80
C ALA A 185 11.20 -0.15 -6.65
#